data_AF-A0A7K0R5Q9-F1
#
_entry.id   AF-A0A7K0R5Q9-F1
#
_cell.length_a   1.000
_cell.length_b   1.000
_cell.length_c   1.000
_cell.angle_alpha   90.00
_cell.angle_beta   90.00
_cell.angle_gamma   90.00
#
_symmetry.space_group_name_H-M   'P 1'
#
loop_
_entity.id
_entity.type
_entity.pdbx_description
1 polymer ?
#
loop_
_entity_poly.entity_id
_entity_poly.type
_entity_poly.pdbx_seq_one_letter_code
_entity_poly.pdbx_strand_id
1 'polypeptide(L)'
;MQVVAVPGLPRIDSSSNLAQLIFEASIHWPDGTAGLTDGDIVVITSKVVSKAEGNVVASDNRDELIDSQSVRTLATKHHARGTTRIVQTHHGLVLAAAGIDASNVEAGTVVLLPQDPDASARRIRKELETLTGKQLAVVITDTMGRAWRNGLTDNAIGIAGLFALDDHTGKQDQFGRTLEMTVIAIADEIASAADLVKGKSFGIPVA
;
A
#
# COMPACT_ATOMS: atom_id res chain seq x y z
N MET A 1 4.13 -18.84 7.60
CA MET A 1 3.79 -17.42 7.46
C MET A 1 2.66 -17.11 8.42
N GLN A 2 2.80 -16.04 9.20
CA GLN A 2 1.73 -15.45 10.00
C GLN A 2 1.52 -14.02 9.49
N VAL A 3 0.29 -13.53 9.53
CA VAL A 3 -0.06 -12.14 9.18
C VAL A 3 -1.05 -11.69 10.23
N VAL A 4 -0.79 -10.56 10.88
CA VAL A 4 -1.64 -10.03 11.96
C VAL A 4 -1.96 -8.58 11.70
N ALA A 5 -3.17 -8.16 12.05
CA ALA A 5 -3.51 -6.74 12.06
C ALA A 5 -2.85 -6.03 13.24
N VAL A 6 -2.56 -4.74 13.09
CA VAL A 6 -2.12 -3.85 14.18
C VAL A 6 -3.28 -2.92 14.56
N PRO A 7 -4.20 -3.34 15.47
CA PRO A 7 -5.33 -2.53 15.88
C PRO A 7 -4.92 -1.42 16.85
N GLY A 8 -5.80 -0.44 17.05
CA GLY A 8 -5.67 0.55 18.12
C GLY A 8 -4.77 1.75 17.79
N LEU A 9 -4.28 1.87 16.56
CA LEU A 9 -3.60 3.09 16.10
C LEU A 9 -4.57 4.29 16.15
N PRO A 10 -4.09 5.49 16.57
CA PRO A 10 -4.93 6.69 16.63
C PRO A 10 -5.29 7.19 15.22
N ARG A 11 -6.16 8.21 15.17
CA ARG A 11 -6.41 8.94 13.91
C ARG A 11 -5.09 9.56 13.44
N ILE A 12 -4.73 9.27 12.19
CA ILE A 12 -3.51 9.78 11.55
C ILE A 12 -3.79 11.11 10.84
N ASP A 13 -2.90 12.08 11.04
CA ASP A 13 -2.83 13.38 10.39
C ASP A 13 -1.36 13.80 10.16
N SER A 14 -1.14 15.02 9.67
CA SER A 14 0.19 15.53 9.32
C SER A 14 1.13 15.75 10.52
N SER A 15 0.66 15.60 11.75
CA SER A 15 1.49 15.62 12.96
C SER A 15 1.92 14.22 13.41
N SER A 16 1.35 13.18 12.80
CA SER A 16 1.56 11.80 13.19
C SER A 16 2.89 11.25 12.69
N ASN A 17 3.64 10.60 13.57
CA ASN A 17 4.82 9.81 13.21
C ASN A 17 4.42 8.33 13.13
N LEU A 18 4.29 7.80 11.91
CA LEU A 18 3.85 6.41 11.70
C LEU A 18 4.82 5.37 12.29
N ALA A 19 6.13 5.57 12.18
CA ALA A 19 7.11 4.62 12.71
C ALA A 19 7.02 4.55 14.24
N GLN A 20 6.94 5.70 14.91
CA GLN A 20 6.75 5.77 16.35
C GLN A 20 5.44 5.10 16.80
N LEU A 21 4.33 5.40 16.12
CA LEU A 21 3.03 4.83 16.44
C LEU A 21 2.98 3.31 16.25
N ILE A 22 3.62 2.79 15.20
CA ILE A 22 3.75 1.35 14.96
C ILE A 22 4.64 0.70 16.02
N PHE A 23 5.74 1.35 16.39
CA PHE A 23 6.64 0.86 17.44
C PHE A 23 5.95 0.78 18.81
N GLU A 24 5.11 1.76 19.14
CA GLU A 24 4.35 1.79 20.39
C GLU A 24 3.13 0.85 20.39
N ALA A 25 2.74 0.32 19.23
CA ALA A 25 1.58 -0.54 19.11
C ALA A 25 1.84 -1.93 19.73
N SER A 26 0.83 -2.45 20.42
CA SER A 26 0.86 -3.78 21.03
C SER A 26 0.64 -4.90 20.00
N ILE A 27 1.70 -5.30 19.31
CA ILE A 27 1.69 -6.38 18.32
C ILE A 27 1.79 -7.75 19.02
N HIS A 28 0.82 -8.62 18.79
CA HIS A 28 0.78 -9.98 19.34
C HIS A 28 0.62 -11.00 18.21
N TRP A 29 1.49 -12.00 18.21
CA TRP A 29 1.49 -13.06 17.21
C TRP A 29 0.68 -14.29 17.67
N PRO A 30 0.11 -15.08 16.74
CA PRO A 30 -0.65 -16.28 17.10
C PRO A 30 0.14 -17.36 17.84
N ASP A 31 1.48 -17.32 17.76
CA ASP A 31 2.36 -18.25 18.47
C ASP A 31 2.69 -17.79 19.91
N GLY A 32 2.14 -16.65 20.33
CA GLY A 32 2.33 -16.07 21.66
C GLY A 32 3.53 -15.14 21.78
N THR A 33 4.30 -14.91 20.70
CA THR A 33 5.34 -13.87 20.70
C THR A 33 4.73 -12.46 20.55
N ALA A 34 5.50 -11.42 20.88
CA ALA A 34 5.05 -10.04 20.82
C ALA A 34 6.12 -9.11 20.24
N GLY A 35 5.68 -8.02 19.62
CA GLY A 35 6.55 -7.03 18.97
C GLY A 35 7.10 -7.48 17.61
N LEU A 36 7.91 -6.61 17.02
CA LEU A 36 8.60 -6.86 15.76
C LEU A 36 9.92 -7.60 15.97
N THR A 37 10.27 -8.46 15.02
CA THR A 37 11.49 -9.28 15.00
C THR A 37 12.21 -9.15 13.66
N ASP A 38 13.45 -9.64 13.60
CA ASP A 38 14.25 -9.57 12.38
C ASP A 38 13.59 -10.37 11.24
N GLY A 39 13.44 -9.74 10.08
CA GLY A 39 12.80 -10.30 8.91
C GLY A 39 11.30 -10.02 8.79
N ASP A 40 10.67 -9.39 9.78
CA ASP A 40 9.27 -8.99 9.69
C ASP A 40 9.06 -7.90 8.62
N ILE A 41 7.87 -7.93 8.02
CA ILE A 41 7.45 -7.02 6.96
C ILE A 41 6.25 -6.22 7.46
N VAL A 42 6.41 -4.91 7.61
CA VAL A 42 5.35 -4.00 8.03
C VAL A 42 4.61 -3.48 6.80
N VAL A 43 3.32 -3.77 6.70
CA VAL A 43 2.49 -3.43 5.54
C VAL A 43 1.52 -2.31 5.90
N ILE A 44 1.65 -1.16 5.23
CA ILE A 44 0.97 0.09 5.59
C ILE A 44 0.10 0.57 4.43
N THR A 45 -1.16 0.91 4.65
CA THR A 45 -1.98 1.53 3.60
C THR A 45 -1.48 2.93 3.22
N SER A 46 -1.48 3.23 1.92
CA SER A 46 -1.16 4.51 1.28
C SER A 46 -1.84 5.69 1.97
N LYS A 47 -3.09 5.50 2.41
CA LYS A 47 -3.93 6.56 2.99
C LYS A 47 -3.31 7.16 4.25
N VAL A 48 -2.81 6.34 5.17
CA VAL A 48 -2.23 6.86 6.42
C VAL A 48 -0.87 7.47 6.17
N VAL A 49 -0.09 6.94 5.23
CA VAL A 49 1.17 7.55 4.79
C VAL A 49 0.91 8.93 4.21
N SER A 50 -0.08 9.03 3.32
CA SER A 50 -0.47 10.29 2.68
C SER A 50 -0.95 11.32 3.69
N LYS A 51 -1.74 10.92 4.69
CA LYS A 51 -2.18 11.81 5.78
C LYS A 51 -1.00 12.30 6.63
N ALA A 52 -0.10 11.39 7.03
CA ALA A 52 1.10 11.73 7.78
C ALA A 52 2.03 12.69 7.02
N GLU A 53 2.07 12.58 5.69
CA GLU A 53 2.86 13.45 4.81
C GLU A 53 2.15 14.74 4.40
N GLY A 54 0.91 14.98 4.86
CA GLY A 54 0.14 16.18 4.54
C GLY A 54 -0.43 16.22 3.12
N ASN A 55 -0.56 15.08 2.43
CA ASN A 55 -1.13 14.95 1.09
C ASN A 55 -2.67 14.97 1.10
N VAL A 56 -3.26 15.80 1.97
CA VAL A 56 -4.71 16.04 2.06
C VAL A 56 -4.98 17.41 1.43
N VAL A 57 -5.78 17.41 0.38
CA VAL A 57 -6.02 18.61 -0.44
C VAL A 57 -7.50 18.96 -0.41
N ALA A 58 -7.80 20.24 -0.20
CA ALA A 58 -9.15 20.78 -0.38
C ALA A 58 -9.43 20.94 -1.87
N SER A 59 -10.50 20.32 -2.38
CA SER A 59 -10.92 20.48 -3.76
C SER A 59 -12.37 20.08 -3.95
N ASP A 60 -13.10 20.95 -4.64
CA ASP A 60 -14.45 20.67 -5.12
C ASP A 60 -14.44 20.09 -6.55
N ASN A 61 -13.28 20.07 -7.21
CA ASN A 61 -13.09 19.54 -8.57
C ASN A 61 -12.15 18.32 -8.56
N ARG A 62 -12.74 17.16 -8.31
CA ARG A 62 -12.02 15.88 -8.33
C ARG A 62 -11.44 15.55 -9.70
N ASP A 63 -12.08 16.02 -10.78
CA ASP A 63 -11.65 15.66 -12.12
C ASP A 63 -10.33 16.35 -12.51
N GLU A 64 -10.16 17.61 -12.12
CA GLU A 64 -8.88 18.33 -12.26
C GLU A 64 -7.76 17.68 -11.44
N LEU A 65 -8.06 17.19 -10.24
CA LEU A 65 -7.06 16.49 -9.44
C LEU A 65 -6.64 15.19 -10.11
N ILE A 66 -7.58 14.39 -10.62
CA ILE A 66 -7.23 13.19 -11.38
C ILE A 66 -6.33 13.56 -12.56
N ASP A 67 -6.63 14.62 -13.30
CA ASP A 67 -5.81 15.07 -14.43
C ASP A 67 -4.41 15.48 -13.97
N SER A 68 -4.28 16.21 -12.87
CA SER A 68 -3.00 16.64 -12.31
C SER A 68 -2.11 15.47 -11.84
N GLN A 69 -2.72 14.37 -11.42
CA GLN A 69 -2.02 13.18 -10.92
C GLN A 69 -1.79 12.13 -12.03
N SER A 70 -2.29 12.38 -13.25
CA SER A 70 -2.30 11.42 -14.35
C SER A 70 -1.42 11.85 -15.52
N VAL A 71 -0.75 10.87 -16.12
CA VAL A 71 -0.05 11.02 -17.40
C VAL A 71 -1.03 10.86 -18.57
N ARG A 72 -1.97 9.92 -18.47
CA ARG A 72 -3.00 9.66 -19.48
C ARG A 72 -4.18 8.89 -18.92
N THR A 73 -5.34 9.07 -19.55
CA THR A 73 -6.51 8.20 -19.35
C THR A 73 -6.42 6.97 -20.25
N LEU A 74 -6.62 5.79 -19.68
CA LEU A 74 -6.57 4.49 -20.38
C LEU A 74 -7.98 3.96 -20.68
N ALA A 75 -8.92 4.17 -19.76
CA ALA A 75 -10.31 3.79 -19.97
C ALA A 75 -11.25 4.70 -19.18
N THR A 76 -12.43 4.94 -19.74
CA THR A 76 -13.52 5.66 -19.07
C THR A 76 -14.75 4.77 -19.06
N LYS A 77 -15.35 4.60 -17.90
CA LYS A 77 -16.58 3.81 -17.72
C LYS A 77 -17.65 4.67 -17.07
N HIS A 78 -18.76 4.86 -17.78
CA HIS A 78 -19.96 5.48 -17.24
C HIS A 78 -20.84 4.42 -16.60
N HIS A 79 -21.42 4.75 -15.44
CA HIS A 79 -22.36 3.90 -14.72
C HIS A 79 -23.36 4.77 -13.94
N ALA A 80 -24.43 4.16 -13.41
CA ALA A 80 -25.47 4.88 -12.69
C ALA A 80 -24.96 5.72 -11.50
N ARG A 81 -23.81 5.33 -10.92
CA ARG A 81 -23.16 6.03 -9.80
C ARG A 81 -22.12 7.09 -10.21
N GLY A 82 -22.01 7.42 -11.51
CA GLY A 82 -21.05 8.39 -12.03
C GLY A 82 -20.07 7.81 -13.06
N THR A 83 -18.92 8.47 -13.20
CA THR A 83 -17.88 8.12 -14.17
C THR A 83 -16.63 7.64 -13.43
N THR A 84 -16.12 6.47 -13.79
CA THR A 84 -14.82 5.97 -13.35
C THR A 84 -13.81 6.13 -14.49
N ARG A 85 -12.68 6.76 -14.20
CA ARG A 85 -11.53 6.84 -15.11
C ARG A 85 -10.42 5.93 -14.61
N ILE A 86 -9.93 5.04 -15.46
CA ILE A 86 -8.69 4.30 -15.26
C ILE A 86 -7.58 5.10 -15.91
N VAL A 87 -6.58 5.46 -15.14
CA VAL A 87 -5.50 6.37 -15.55
C VAL A 87 -4.15 5.75 -15.22
N GLN A 88 -3.12 6.18 -15.95
CA GLN A 88 -1.74 5.97 -15.55
C GLN A 88 -1.28 7.18 -14.75
N THR A 89 -0.81 7.00 -13.51
CA THR A 89 -0.28 8.09 -12.68
C THR A 89 1.18 8.40 -13.01
N HIS A 90 1.72 9.50 -12.48
CA HIS A 90 3.15 9.82 -12.61
C HIS A 90 4.08 8.77 -11.97
N HIS A 91 3.57 7.99 -10.99
CA HIS A 91 4.24 6.83 -10.42
C HIS A 91 4.36 5.65 -11.41
N GLY A 92 3.57 5.65 -12.49
CA GLY A 92 3.43 4.52 -13.40
C GLY A 92 2.32 3.53 -13.04
N LEU A 93 1.59 3.76 -11.94
CA LEU A 93 0.47 2.91 -11.51
C LEU A 93 -0.73 3.07 -12.46
N VAL A 94 -1.44 1.97 -12.72
CA VAL A 94 -2.68 1.97 -13.52
C VAL A 94 -3.87 1.61 -12.64
N LEU A 95 -4.67 2.62 -12.29
CA LEU A 95 -5.76 2.47 -11.32
C LEU A 95 -6.89 3.46 -11.55
N ALA A 96 -8.00 3.22 -10.84
CA ALA A 96 -9.15 4.11 -10.86
C ALA A 96 -8.84 5.44 -10.16
N ALA A 97 -9.28 6.54 -10.78
CA ALA A 97 -9.24 7.90 -10.20
C ALA A 97 -7.87 8.33 -9.65
N ALA A 98 -6.77 7.86 -10.27
CA ALA A 98 -5.39 8.14 -9.84
C ALA A 98 -5.05 7.74 -8.39
N GLY A 99 -5.83 6.85 -7.76
CA GLY A 99 -5.68 6.53 -6.33
C GLY A 99 -6.20 7.63 -5.39
N ILE A 100 -6.90 8.63 -5.92
CA ILE A 100 -7.46 9.72 -5.14
C ILE A 100 -8.65 9.21 -4.35
N ASP A 101 -8.53 9.28 -3.03
CA ASP A 101 -9.51 8.79 -2.09
C ASP A 101 -10.24 9.94 -1.37
N ALA A 102 -11.57 9.94 -1.46
CA ALA A 102 -12.46 10.87 -0.76
C ALA A 102 -13.16 10.22 0.45
N SER A 103 -12.84 8.97 0.76
CA SER A 103 -13.42 8.23 1.88
C SER A 103 -12.64 8.45 3.18
N ASN A 104 -13.36 8.57 4.29
CA ASN A 104 -12.80 8.77 5.64
C ASN A 104 -11.93 10.03 5.74
N VAL A 105 -12.36 11.09 5.06
CA VAL A 105 -11.82 12.46 5.15
C VAL A 105 -12.96 13.46 5.30
N GLU A 106 -12.62 14.68 5.71
CA GLU A 106 -13.60 15.77 5.87
C GLU A 106 -14.20 16.16 4.52
N ALA A 107 -15.47 16.55 4.53
CA ALA A 107 -16.16 16.97 3.31
C ALA A 107 -15.42 18.12 2.62
N GLY A 108 -15.27 18.04 1.29
CA GLY A 108 -14.49 19.01 0.51
C GLY A 108 -12.98 18.73 0.47
N THR A 109 -12.51 17.64 1.07
CA THR A 109 -11.10 17.21 1.00
C THR A 109 -10.95 15.84 0.35
N VAL A 110 -9.77 15.60 -0.23
CA VAL A 110 -9.36 14.30 -0.75
C VAL A 110 -7.92 13.99 -0.34
N VAL A 111 -7.57 12.72 -0.35
CA VAL A 111 -6.20 12.24 -0.12
C VAL A 111 -5.59 11.88 -1.47
N LEU A 112 -4.45 12.49 -1.78
CA LEU A 112 -3.60 12.08 -2.90
C LEU A 112 -2.64 10.99 -2.44
N LEU A 113 -2.16 10.14 -3.36
CA LEU A 113 -1.11 9.17 -3.04
C LEU A 113 0.18 9.87 -2.55
N PRO A 114 1.05 9.19 -1.78
CA PRO A 114 2.37 9.71 -1.45
C PRO A 114 3.13 10.04 -2.74
N GLN A 115 3.85 11.16 -2.80
CA GLN A 115 4.57 11.59 -4.01
C GLN A 115 5.70 10.62 -4.43
N ASP A 116 6.34 9.98 -3.44
CA ASP A 116 7.32 8.92 -3.63
C ASP A 116 7.11 7.87 -2.53
N PRO A 117 6.19 6.90 -2.75
CA PRO A 117 5.89 5.88 -1.75
C PRO A 117 7.11 5.01 -1.40
N ASP A 118 8.03 4.80 -2.34
CA ASP A 118 9.29 4.09 -2.08
C ASP A 118 10.17 4.86 -1.08
N ALA A 119 10.28 6.19 -1.23
CA ALA A 119 10.98 7.03 -0.26
C ALA A 119 10.26 7.05 1.10
N SER A 120 8.93 7.08 1.12
CA SER A 120 8.14 6.95 2.34
C SER A 120 8.43 5.62 3.05
N ALA A 121 8.42 4.50 2.33
CA ALA A 121 8.73 3.17 2.87
C ALA A 121 10.16 3.13 3.44
N ARG A 122 11.15 3.69 2.73
CA ARG A 122 12.54 3.78 3.20
C ARG A 122 12.68 4.60 4.48
N ARG A 123 11.99 5.74 4.60
CA ARG A 123 12.01 6.59 5.81
C ARG A 123 11.42 5.85 7.01
N ILE A 124 10.21 5.30 6.85
CA ILE A 124 9.50 4.56 7.90
C ILE A 124 10.32 3.35 8.35
N ARG A 125 10.86 2.57 7.39
CA ARG A 125 11.74 1.44 7.68
C ARG A 125 12.92 1.87 8.54
N LYS A 126 13.69 2.86 8.08
CA LYS A 126 14.90 3.32 8.80
C LYS A 126 14.60 3.74 10.24
N GLU A 127 13.48 4.42 10.46
CA GLU A 127 13.07 4.84 11.79
C GLU A 127 12.63 3.66 12.66
N LEU A 128 11.84 2.72 12.13
CA LEU A 128 11.49 1.48 12.83
C LEU A 128 12.74 0.67 13.20
N GLU A 129 13.71 0.53 12.30
CA GLU A 129 14.97 -0.15 12.59
C GLU A 129 15.77 0.57 13.69
N THR A 130 15.70 1.90 13.74
CA THR A 130 16.35 2.70 14.79
C THR A 130 15.67 2.51 16.15
N LEU A 131 14.34 2.47 16.18
CA LEU A 131 13.54 2.32 17.41
C LEU A 131 13.61 0.89 17.97
N THR A 132 13.58 -0.11 17.09
CA THR A 132 13.50 -1.54 17.47
C THR A 132 14.86 -2.23 17.54
N GLY A 133 15.87 -1.72 16.84
CA GLY A 133 17.13 -2.42 16.59
C GLY A 133 17.02 -3.65 15.68
N LYS A 134 15.89 -3.82 14.98
CA LYS A 134 15.60 -4.97 14.09
C LYS A 134 15.85 -4.64 12.63
N GLN A 135 16.13 -5.66 11.82
CA GLN A 135 16.17 -5.58 10.37
C GLN A 135 14.79 -5.90 9.80
N LEU A 136 14.13 -4.89 9.25
CA LEU A 136 12.73 -4.96 8.85
C LEU A 136 12.57 -4.69 7.36
N ALA A 137 11.38 -4.95 6.83
CA ALA A 137 10.95 -4.44 5.54
C ALA A 137 9.63 -3.65 5.69
N VAL A 138 9.37 -2.74 4.75
CA VAL A 138 8.13 -1.95 4.71
C VAL A 138 7.54 -2.02 3.31
N VAL A 139 6.24 -2.31 3.23
CA VAL A 139 5.45 -2.25 2.00
C VAL A 139 4.31 -1.26 2.21
N ILE A 140 4.20 -0.28 1.32
CA ILE A 140 3.06 0.63 1.25
C ILE A 140 2.09 0.08 0.22
N THR A 141 0.82 -0.04 0.57
CA THR A 141 -0.21 -0.65 -0.28
C THR A 141 -1.32 0.32 -0.64
N ASP A 142 -1.89 0.15 -1.83
CA ASP A 142 -3.13 0.81 -2.20
C ASP A 142 -4.12 -0.18 -2.80
N THR A 143 -5.41 0.13 -2.66
CA THR A 143 -6.48 -0.75 -3.12
C THR A 143 -6.77 -0.53 -4.60
N MET A 144 -6.61 -1.58 -5.40
CA MET A 144 -6.77 -1.53 -6.85
C MET A 144 -7.75 -2.58 -7.36
N GLY A 145 -8.43 -2.23 -8.46
CA GLY A 145 -9.10 -3.22 -9.32
C GLY A 145 -8.09 -3.86 -10.29
N ARG A 146 -8.49 -4.91 -10.99
CA ARG A 146 -7.62 -5.62 -11.94
C ARG A 146 -8.40 -6.17 -13.13
N ALA A 147 -7.72 -6.24 -14.28
CA ALA A 147 -8.36 -6.61 -15.54
C ALA A 147 -9.04 -7.98 -15.46
N TRP A 148 -10.23 -8.06 -16.08
CA TRP A 148 -11.02 -9.30 -16.25
C TRP A 148 -11.49 -9.99 -14.96
N ARG A 149 -11.38 -9.35 -13.79
CA ARG A 149 -11.84 -9.91 -12.51
C ARG A 149 -12.68 -8.89 -11.74
N ASN A 150 -13.69 -9.39 -11.06
CA ASN A 150 -14.49 -8.59 -10.12
C ASN A 150 -13.81 -8.54 -8.75
N GLY A 151 -13.99 -7.43 -8.03
CA GLY A 151 -13.42 -7.20 -6.71
C GLY A 151 -12.14 -6.36 -6.75
N LEU A 152 -11.72 -5.95 -5.55
CA LEU A 152 -10.51 -5.16 -5.31
C LEU A 152 -9.52 -5.99 -4.50
N THR A 153 -8.24 -5.66 -4.60
CA THR A 153 -7.18 -6.21 -3.75
C THR A 153 -6.14 -5.12 -3.49
N ASP A 154 -5.34 -5.25 -2.44
CA ASP A 154 -4.22 -4.35 -2.24
C ASP A 154 -3.01 -4.78 -3.07
N ASN A 155 -2.39 -3.79 -3.70
CA ASN A 155 -1.14 -3.92 -4.44
C ASN A 155 -0.07 -3.05 -3.77
N ALA A 156 1.19 -3.44 -3.90
CA ALA A 156 2.31 -2.63 -3.44
C ALA A 156 2.48 -1.40 -4.34
N ILE A 157 2.62 -0.23 -3.72
CA ILE A 157 2.93 1.03 -4.39
C ILE A 157 4.27 1.63 -3.93
N GLY A 158 4.80 1.16 -2.80
CA GLY A 158 6.10 1.56 -2.26
C GLY A 158 6.74 0.43 -1.47
N ILE A 159 8.04 0.22 -1.61
CA ILE A 159 8.75 -0.96 -1.08
C ILE A 159 10.13 -0.55 -0.53
N ALA A 160 10.48 -1.08 0.65
CA ALA A 160 11.82 -0.96 1.20
C ALA A 160 12.22 -2.22 1.98
N GLY A 161 13.44 -2.71 1.78
CA GLY A 161 14.01 -3.80 2.59
C GLY A 161 13.67 -5.22 2.15
N LEU A 162 13.01 -5.41 1.01
CA LEU A 162 12.78 -6.72 0.40
C LEU A 162 12.95 -6.70 -1.12
N PHE A 163 13.14 -7.87 -1.72
CA PHE A 163 13.05 -8.04 -3.17
C PHE A 163 11.57 -8.02 -3.58
N ALA A 164 11.21 -7.07 -4.46
CA ALA A 164 9.84 -6.95 -4.95
C ALA A 164 9.44 -8.12 -5.87
N LEU A 165 10.44 -8.68 -6.57
CA LEU A 165 10.28 -9.73 -7.57
C LEU A 165 11.17 -10.92 -7.21
N ASP A 166 10.64 -12.12 -7.34
CA ASP A 166 11.41 -13.36 -7.36
C ASP A 166 11.46 -13.90 -8.79
N ASP A 167 12.58 -13.64 -9.46
CA ASP A 167 12.80 -13.99 -10.85
C ASP A 167 13.32 -15.44 -10.97
N HIS A 168 12.52 -16.30 -11.59
CA HIS A 168 12.87 -17.68 -11.91
C HIS A 168 13.22 -17.86 -13.38
N THR A 169 13.28 -16.79 -14.17
CA THR A 169 13.67 -16.85 -15.59
C THR A 169 15.04 -17.50 -15.73
N GLY A 170 15.13 -18.50 -16.59
CA GLY A 170 16.36 -19.28 -16.80
C GLY A 170 16.56 -20.45 -15.83
N LYS A 171 15.81 -20.54 -14.71
CA LYS A 171 15.87 -21.71 -13.81
C LYS A 171 15.19 -22.93 -14.45
N GLN A 172 15.56 -24.13 -14.00
CA GLN A 172 14.95 -25.38 -14.46
C GLN A 172 13.80 -25.81 -13.54
N ASP A 173 12.72 -26.31 -14.13
CA ASP A 173 11.66 -26.99 -13.39
C ASP A 173 12.04 -28.44 -12.99
N GLN A 174 11.13 -29.13 -12.30
CA GLN A 174 11.35 -30.51 -11.86
C GLN A 174 11.55 -31.54 -12.99
N PHE A 175 11.29 -31.16 -14.25
CA PHE A 175 11.49 -31.97 -15.45
C PHE A 175 12.67 -31.47 -16.31
N GLY A 176 13.47 -30.53 -15.81
CA GLY A 176 14.63 -29.97 -16.50
C GLY A 176 14.30 -28.92 -17.58
N ARG A 177 13.06 -28.45 -17.66
CA ARG A 177 12.64 -27.42 -18.64
C ARG A 177 12.95 -26.03 -18.10
N THR A 178 13.44 -25.15 -18.95
CA THR A 178 13.73 -23.75 -18.58
C THR A 178 12.43 -22.95 -18.41
N LEU A 179 12.34 -22.23 -17.30
CA LEU A 179 11.30 -21.25 -17.05
C LEU A 179 11.61 -19.97 -17.85
N GLU A 180 10.74 -19.58 -18.77
CA GLU A 180 11.01 -18.48 -19.71
C GLU A 180 10.56 -17.09 -19.20
N MET A 181 9.47 -17.02 -18.44
CA MET A 181 8.83 -15.75 -18.03
C MET A 181 8.19 -15.87 -16.63
N THR A 182 8.88 -16.54 -15.71
CA THR A 182 8.36 -16.79 -14.36
C THR A 182 8.97 -15.79 -13.39
N VAL A 183 8.32 -14.64 -13.23
CA VAL A 183 8.68 -13.62 -12.26
C VAL A 183 7.52 -13.46 -11.28
N ILE A 184 7.74 -13.79 -10.02
CA ILE A 184 6.71 -13.71 -8.97
C ILE A 184 6.76 -12.32 -8.34
N ALA A 185 5.62 -11.64 -8.28
CA ALA A 185 5.49 -10.33 -7.65
C ALA A 185 5.28 -10.47 -6.13
N ILE A 186 6.35 -10.82 -5.41
CA ILE A 186 6.33 -11.09 -3.97
C ILE A 186 5.71 -9.93 -3.17
N ALA A 187 6.03 -8.69 -3.52
CA ALA A 187 5.48 -7.53 -2.82
C ALA A 187 3.95 -7.40 -2.97
N ASP A 188 3.40 -7.74 -4.14
CA ASP A 188 1.96 -7.74 -4.38
C ASP A 188 1.25 -8.91 -3.67
N GLU A 189 1.88 -10.08 -3.60
CA GLU A 189 1.36 -11.22 -2.84
C GLU A 189 1.28 -10.88 -1.34
N ILE A 190 2.32 -10.25 -0.78
CA ILE A 190 2.34 -9.76 0.60
C ILE A 190 1.25 -8.70 0.82
N ALA A 191 1.16 -7.70 -0.07
CA ALA A 191 0.15 -6.66 0.01
C ALA A 191 -1.28 -7.24 0.03
N SER A 192 -1.54 -8.20 -0.85
CA SER A 192 -2.83 -8.89 -0.94
C SER A 192 -3.13 -9.72 0.32
N ALA A 193 -2.13 -10.40 0.90
CA ALA A 193 -2.31 -11.18 2.12
C ALA A 193 -2.59 -10.28 3.34
N ALA A 194 -1.87 -9.16 3.47
CA ALA A 194 -2.08 -8.17 4.52
C ALA A 194 -3.49 -7.53 4.46
N ASP A 195 -4.06 -7.36 3.27
CA ASP A 195 -5.43 -6.84 3.10
C ASP A 195 -6.48 -7.69 3.83
N LEU A 196 -6.28 -9.01 3.86
CA LEU A 196 -7.21 -9.96 4.48
C LEU A 196 -7.38 -9.71 5.98
N VAL A 197 -6.33 -9.25 6.67
CA VAL A 197 -6.36 -9.00 8.11
C VAL A 197 -6.64 -7.54 8.45
N LYS A 198 -6.20 -6.58 7.62
CA LYS A 198 -6.53 -5.15 7.80
C LYS A 198 -8.04 -4.92 7.69
N GLY A 199 -8.65 -5.49 6.65
CA GLY A 199 -10.07 -5.28 6.33
C GLY A 199 -10.40 -3.82 5.94
N LYS A 200 -11.37 -3.62 5.05
CA LYS A 200 -11.64 -2.28 4.48
C LYS A 200 -12.34 -1.31 5.44
N SER A 201 -13.04 -1.82 6.46
CA SER A 201 -13.91 -1.02 7.33
C SER A 201 -13.49 -1.02 8.81
N PHE A 202 -12.43 -1.74 9.17
CA PHE A 202 -12.04 -1.90 10.57
C PHE A 202 -11.15 -0.76 11.09
N GLY A 203 -10.74 0.16 10.22
CA GLY A 203 -9.86 1.27 10.61
C GLY A 203 -8.47 0.78 11.02
N ILE A 204 -8.02 -0.35 10.46
CA ILE A 204 -6.71 -0.96 10.73
C ILE A 204 -5.81 -0.68 9.52
N PRO A 205 -4.89 0.29 9.61
CA PRO A 205 -4.09 0.69 8.46
C PRO A 205 -2.79 -0.11 8.30
N VAL A 206 -2.43 -0.92 9.30
CA VAL A 206 -1.15 -1.64 9.37
C VAL A 206 -1.38 -3.13 9.67
N ALA A 207 -0.59 -3.98 9.03
CA ALA A 207 -0.44 -5.40 9.32
C ALA A 207 1.04 -5.81 9.29
#